data_AF-A0A966UJ58-F1
#
_entry.id   AF-A0A966UJ58-F1
#
_cell.length_a   1.000
_cell.length_b   1.000
_cell.length_c   1.000
_cell.angle_alpha   90.00
_cell.angle_beta   90.00
_cell.angle_gamma   90.00
#
_symmetry.space_group_name_H-M   'P 1'
#
loop_
_entity.id
_entity.type
_entity.pdbx_description
1 polymer ?
#
loop_
_entity_poly.entity_id
_entity_poly.type
_entity_poly.pdbx_seq_one_letter_code
_entity_poly.pdbx_strand_id
1 'polypeptide(L)'
;MPTAKAALQGGAYDFIEKPLDVVVFRNLVQRAAETVLLRHQNASLRGQVDAAFGFEGIIGESAAIRKVIDTIRQVAPSTIPVLVTGESGTGKELVAKAIHQHSKRRERRFATFNAAGQSESLLEDQLFGHVRGA
;
A
#
# COMPACT_ATOMS: atom_id res chain seq x y z
N MET A 1 30.98 -29.20 10.88
CA MET A 1 30.28 -28.38 9.86
C MET A 1 28.81 -28.01 10.18
N PRO A 2 28.35 -27.79 11.44
CA PRO A 2 26.99 -27.24 11.68
C PRO A 2 26.92 -25.70 11.63
N THR A 3 28.04 -25.01 11.78
CA THR A 3 28.12 -23.54 11.96
C THR A 3 27.92 -22.74 10.67
N ALA A 4 28.46 -23.19 9.53
CA ALA A 4 28.28 -22.48 8.25
C ALA A 4 26.82 -22.52 7.77
N LYS A 5 26.18 -23.69 7.88
CA LYS A 5 24.76 -23.86 7.55
C LYS A 5 23.85 -23.01 8.45
N ALA A 6 24.15 -22.96 9.76
CA ALA A 6 23.42 -22.11 10.70
C ALA A 6 23.60 -20.61 10.41
N ALA A 7 24.80 -20.18 10.01
CA ALA A 7 25.05 -18.79 9.63
C ALA A 7 24.26 -18.37 8.39
N LEU A 8 24.20 -19.22 7.35
CA LEU A 8 23.38 -18.98 6.15
C LEU A 8 21.88 -18.91 6.49
N GLN A 9 21.39 -19.82 7.34
CA GLN A 9 20.02 -19.77 7.83
C GLN A 9 19.72 -18.51 8.66
N GLY A 10 20.72 -17.97 9.35
CA GLY A 10 20.67 -16.69 10.05
C GLY A 10 20.77 -15.45 9.16
N GLY A 11 20.86 -15.62 7.83
CA GLY A 11 20.90 -14.52 6.87
C GLY A 11 22.30 -14.07 6.45
N ALA A 12 23.35 -14.83 6.79
CA ALA A 12 24.66 -14.61 6.20
C ALA A 12 24.58 -14.80 4.67
N TYR A 13 25.23 -13.91 3.93
CA TYR A 13 25.21 -13.94 2.47
C TYR A 13 25.90 -15.19 1.92
N ASP A 14 27.10 -15.47 2.44
CA ASP A 14 27.88 -16.66 2.10
C ASP A 14 28.95 -16.92 3.19
N PHE A 15 29.69 -18.02 3.09
CA PHE A 15 30.82 -18.35 3.98
C PHE A 15 32.12 -18.55 3.18
N ILE A 16 33.27 -18.48 3.86
CA ILE A 16 34.59 -18.67 3.24
C ILE A 16 35.39 -19.65 4.09
N GLU A 17 35.92 -20.67 3.43
CA GLU A 17 36.77 -21.66 4.07
C GLU A 17 38.22 -21.17 4.17
N LYS A 18 38.90 -21.58 5.24
CA LYS A 18 40.34 -21.35 5.41
C LYS A 18 41.10 -22.60 4.97
N PRO A 19 42.30 -22.46 4.38
CA PRO A 19 43.04 -21.22 4.11
C PRO A 19 42.39 -20.37 3.00
N LEU A 20 42.48 -19.04 3.16
CA LEU A 20 41.74 -18.09 2.33
C LEU A 20 42.35 -17.99 0.92
N ASP A 21 41.55 -18.33 -0.08
CA ASP A 21 41.85 -18.02 -1.47
C ASP A 21 41.43 -16.57 -1.76
N VAL A 22 42.42 -15.72 -2.07
CA VAL A 22 42.23 -14.29 -2.31
C VAL A 22 41.36 -14.01 -3.54
N VAL A 23 41.41 -14.88 -4.56
CA VAL A 23 40.61 -14.76 -5.79
C VAL A 23 39.15 -15.07 -5.48
N VAL A 24 38.90 -16.17 -4.76
CA VAL A 24 37.56 -16.56 -4.33
C VAL A 24 36.95 -15.49 -3.41
N PHE A 25 37.74 -14.99 -2.46
CA PHE A 25 37.32 -13.91 -1.56
C PHE A 25 36.90 -12.65 -2.31
N ARG A 26 37.74 -12.19 -3.25
CA ARG A 26 37.46 -10.98 -4.05
C ARG A 26 36.16 -11.13 -4.85
N ASN A 27 35.96 -12.27 -5.50
CA ASN A 27 34.76 -12.54 -6.28
C ASN A 27 33.49 -12.54 -5.42
N LEU A 28 33.57 -13.13 -4.22
CA LEU A 28 32.45 -13.21 -3.29
C LEU A 28 32.07 -11.82 -2.76
N VAL A 29 33.06 -10.99 -2.38
CA VAL A 29 32.83 -9.61 -1.95
C VAL A 29 32.21 -8.77 -3.07
N GLN A 30 32.68 -8.92 -4.30
CA GLN A 30 32.13 -8.18 -5.45
C GLN A 30 30.67 -8.54 -5.71
N ARG A 31 30.31 -9.83 -5.68
CA ARG A 31 28.92 -10.29 -5.83
C ARG A 31 28.02 -9.83 -4.68
N ALA A 32 28.54 -9.85 -3.45
CA ALA A 32 27.81 -9.36 -2.29
C ALA A 32 27.50 -7.85 -2.41
N ALA A 33 28.50 -7.05 -2.80
CA ALA A 33 28.35 -5.62 -3.01
C ALA A 33 27.33 -5.32 -4.12
N GLU A 34 27.41 -6.01 -5.25
CA GLU A 34 26.45 -5.90 -6.35
C GLU A 34 25.03 -6.28 -5.92
N THR A 35 24.88 -7.35 -5.14
CA THR A 35 23.58 -7.77 -4.60
C THR A 35 22.97 -6.69 -3.70
N VAL A 36 23.77 -6.06 -2.85
CA VAL A 36 23.33 -4.96 -1.97
C VAL A 36 22.91 -3.76 -2.81
N LEU A 37 23.71 -3.39 -3.81
CA LEU A 37 23.42 -2.28 -4.71
C LEU A 37 22.12 -2.49 -5.48
N LEU A 38 21.93 -3.68 -6.06
CA LEU A 38 20.71 -4.07 -6.77
C LEU A 38 19.50 -4.09 -5.84
N ARG A 39 19.63 -4.57 -4.60
CA ARG A 39 18.55 -4.53 -3.60
C ARG A 39 18.17 -3.10 -3.23
N HIS A 40 19.15 -2.21 -3.03
CA HIS A 40 18.89 -0.79 -2.76
C HIS A 40 18.22 -0.11 -3.94
N GLN A 41 18.70 -0.35 -5.17
CA GLN A 41 18.07 0.19 -6.37
C GLN A 41 16.66 -0.35 -6.56
N ASN A 42 16.42 -1.64 -6.33
CA ASN A 42 15.08 -2.23 -6.41
C ASN A 42 14.14 -1.64 -5.35
N ALA A 43 14.62 -1.45 -4.11
CA ALA A 43 13.85 -0.80 -3.05
C ALA A 43 13.53 0.68 -3.38
N SER A 44 14.50 1.41 -3.93
CA SER A 44 14.29 2.80 -4.39
C SER A 44 13.31 2.87 -5.56
N LEU A 45 13.45 1.99 -6.55
CA LEU A 45 12.54 1.90 -7.69
C LEU A 45 11.13 1.49 -7.25
N ARG A 46 11.00 0.57 -6.29
CA ARG A 46 9.70 0.24 -5.67
C ARG A 46 9.11 1.42 -4.93
N GLY A 47 9.90 2.17 -4.16
CA GLY A 47 9.42 3.41 -3.52
C GLY A 47 9.00 4.48 -4.53
N GLN A 48 9.70 4.58 -5.67
CA GLN A 48 9.32 5.47 -6.78
C GLN A 48 8.09 4.96 -7.52
N VAL A 49 7.90 3.64 -7.64
CA VAL A 49 6.68 3.01 -8.16
C VAL A 49 5.53 3.25 -7.19
N ASP A 50 5.68 3.08 -5.88
CA ASP A 50 4.63 3.44 -4.91
C ASP A 50 4.29 4.94 -4.96
N ALA A 51 5.29 5.80 -5.19
CA ALA A 51 5.07 7.21 -5.46
C ALA A 51 4.37 7.48 -6.81
N ALA A 52 4.69 6.69 -7.85
CA ALA A 52 4.15 6.82 -9.20
C ALA A 52 2.79 6.13 -9.42
N PHE A 53 2.46 5.10 -8.62
CA PHE A 53 1.23 4.30 -8.68
C PHE A 53 0.19 4.71 -7.64
N GLY A 54 0.45 5.77 -6.89
CA GLY A 54 -0.57 6.59 -6.26
C GLY A 54 -1.21 5.95 -5.03
N PHE A 55 -1.59 6.80 -4.09
CA PHE A 55 -2.33 6.42 -2.89
C PHE A 55 -3.70 5.86 -3.30
N GLU A 56 -3.78 4.54 -3.50
CA GLU A 56 -4.96 3.80 -3.97
C GLU A 56 -5.60 4.34 -5.26
N GLY A 57 -4.76 4.63 -6.25
CA GLY A 57 -5.18 5.16 -7.55
C GLY A 57 -5.29 6.68 -7.61
N ILE A 58 -4.95 7.40 -6.53
CA ILE A 58 -4.78 8.86 -6.56
C ILE A 58 -3.38 9.17 -7.09
N ILE A 59 -3.31 9.59 -8.35
CA ILE A 59 -2.08 9.99 -9.03
C ILE A 59 -2.00 11.53 -9.01
N GLY A 60 -0.91 12.07 -8.43
CA GLY A 60 -0.66 13.52 -8.45
C GLY A 60 0.33 13.98 -7.40
N GLU A 61 1.22 14.89 -7.78
CA GLU A 61 2.29 15.41 -6.90
C GLU A 61 2.02 16.82 -6.37
N SER A 62 0.89 17.44 -6.74
CA SER A 62 0.56 18.81 -6.33
C SER A 62 0.45 18.94 -4.81
N ALA A 63 0.76 20.12 -4.28
CA ALA A 63 0.66 20.39 -2.85
C ALA A 63 -0.78 20.15 -2.30
N ALA A 64 -1.80 20.43 -3.12
CA ALA A 64 -3.20 20.17 -2.77
C ALA A 64 -3.49 18.67 -2.61
N ILE A 65 -3.01 17.82 -3.54
CA ILE A 65 -3.20 16.38 -3.45
C ILE A 65 -2.43 15.79 -2.27
N ARG A 66 -1.20 16.26 -2.01
CA ARG A 66 -0.45 15.83 -0.81
C ARG A 66 -1.23 16.12 0.48
N LYS A 67 -1.84 17.31 0.60
CA LYS A 67 -2.68 17.67 1.75
C LYS A 67 -3.91 16.77 1.89
N VAL A 68 -4.54 16.38 0.78
CA VAL A 68 -5.64 15.41 0.79
C VAL A 68 -5.15 14.05 1.29
N ILE A 69 -4.03 13.54 0.78
CA ILE A 69 -3.44 12.26 1.22
C ILE A 69 -3.11 12.28 2.72
N ASP A 70 -2.51 13.35 3.21
CA ASP A 70 -2.18 13.50 4.63
C ASP A 70 -3.45 13.52 5.50
N THR A 71 -4.50 14.20 5.03
CA THR A 71 -5.81 14.18 5.70
C THR A 71 -6.39 12.76 5.74
N ILE A 72 -6.31 12.02 4.64
CA ILE A 72 -6.79 10.63 4.59
C ILE A 72 -6.04 9.76 5.60
N ARG A 73 -4.71 9.86 5.65
CA ARG A 73 -3.87 9.12 6.61
C ARG A 73 -4.26 9.42 8.06
N GLN A 74 -4.65 10.66 8.36
CA GLN A 74 -5.07 11.06 9.70
C GLN A 74 -6.46 10.52 10.06
N VAL A 75 -7.43 10.56 9.15
CA VAL A 75 -8.82 10.17 9.45
C VAL A 75 -9.09 8.67 9.31
N ALA A 76 -8.35 7.96 8.46
CA ALA A 76 -8.60 6.55 8.15
C ALA A 76 -8.59 5.61 9.37
N PRO A 77 -7.72 5.78 10.39
CA PRO A 77 -7.76 4.95 11.60
C PRO A 77 -8.96 5.20 12.51
N SER A 78 -9.70 6.30 12.30
CA SER A 78 -10.87 6.69 13.09
C SER A 78 -12.15 5.97 12.64
N THR A 79 -13.20 6.08 13.45
CA THR A 79 -14.55 5.56 13.11
C THR A 79 -15.54 6.66 12.77
N ILE A 80 -15.07 7.91 12.61
CA ILE A 80 -15.90 9.10 12.39
C ILE A 80 -16.35 9.13 10.92
N PRO A 81 -17.60 9.54 10.62
CA PRO A 81 -18.02 9.78 9.24
C PRO A 81 -17.17 10.85 8.55
N VAL A 82 -16.80 10.62 7.29
CA VAL A 82 -16.01 11.55 6.47
C VAL A 82 -16.83 12.03 5.29
N LEU A 83 -16.92 13.35 5.11
CA LEU A 83 -17.55 13.98 3.95
C LEU A 83 -16.47 14.33 2.92
N VAL A 84 -16.61 13.82 1.69
CA VAL A 84 -15.71 14.13 0.57
C VAL A 84 -16.43 15.03 -0.42
N THR A 85 -15.96 16.26 -0.59
CA THR A 85 -16.53 17.25 -1.50
C THR A 85 -15.62 17.50 -2.70
N GLY A 86 -16.20 17.91 -3.81
CA GLY A 86 -15.47 18.25 -5.03
C GLY A 86 -16.37 18.17 -6.25
N GLU A 87 -15.94 18.77 -7.35
CA GLU A 87 -16.66 18.75 -8.62
C GLU A 87 -16.83 17.33 -9.17
N SER A 88 -17.74 17.14 -10.12
CA SER A 88 -17.92 15.85 -10.78
C SER A 88 -16.62 15.44 -11.49
N GLY A 89 -16.25 14.17 -11.42
CA GLY A 89 -15.02 13.65 -12.04
C GLY A 89 -13.71 13.89 -11.28
N THR A 90 -13.72 14.54 -10.12
CA THR A 90 -12.49 14.83 -9.32
C THR A 90 -11.95 13.65 -8.50
N GLY A 91 -12.48 12.44 -8.69
CA GLY A 91 -11.96 11.24 -8.00
C GLY A 91 -12.42 11.07 -6.54
N LYS A 92 -13.58 11.63 -6.15
CA LYS A 92 -14.14 11.48 -4.78
C LYS A 92 -14.26 10.02 -4.32
N GLU A 93 -14.60 9.12 -5.24
CA GLU A 93 -14.69 7.68 -4.95
C GLU A 93 -13.32 7.06 -4.65
N LEU A 94 -12.26 7.50 -5.33
CA LEU A 94 -10.88 7.07 -5.05
C LEU A 94 -10.47 7.49 -3.63
N VAL A 95 -10.83 8.71 -3.22
CA VAL A 95 -10.60 9.19 -1.85
C VAL A 95 -11.32 8.31 -0.82
N ALA A 96 -12.59 7.99 -1.03
CA ALA A 96 -13.35 7.13 -0.13
C ALA A 96 -12.76 5.71 -0.04
N LYS A 97 -12.35 5.15 -1.18
CA LYS A 97 -11.67 3.85 -1.23
C LYS A 97 -10.33 3.89 -0.48
N ALA A 98 -9.57 4.96 -0.64
CA ALA A 98 -8.29 5.11 0.04
C ALA A 98 -8.45 5.23 1.56
N ILE A 99 -9.46 5.95 2.05
CA ILE A 99 -9.82 5.99 3.48
C ILE A 99 -10.09 4.57 3.98
N HIS A 100 -10.90 3.77 3.27
CA HIS A 100 -11.22 2.40 3.67
C HIS A 100 -9.99 1.50 3.76
N GLN A 101 -9.12 1.53 2.74
CA GLN A 101 -7.91 0.70 2.66
C GLN A 101 -6.88 1.03 3.76
N HIS A 102 -6.82 2.29 4.19
CA HIS A 102 -5.96 2.73 5.28
C HIS A 102 -6.62 2.65 6.68
N SER A 103 -7.85 2.15 6.77
CA SER A 103 -8.58 2.05 8.03
C SER A 103 -8.32 0.74 8.78
N LYS A 104 -8.83 0.68 10.02
CA LYS A 104 -8.92 -0.58 10.79
C LYS A 104 -9.91 -1.59 10.19
N ARG A 105 -10.72 -1.18 9.20
CA ARG A 105 -11.76 -1.98 8.55
C ARG A 105 -11.36 -2.43 7.15
N ARG A 106 -10.09 -2.28 6.74
CA ARG A 106 -9.61 -2.55 5.37
C ARG A 106 -9.98 -3.94 4.82
N GLU A 107 -10.03 -4.95 5.68
CA GLU A 107 -10.37 -6.34 5.30
C GLU A 107 -11.88 -6.59 5.20
N ARG A 108 -12.71 -5.63 5.64
CA ARG A 108 -14.17 -5.72 5.54
C ARG A 108 -14.65 -5.24 4.17
N ARG A 109 -15.85 -5.68 3.80
CA ARG A 109 -16.52 -5.25 2.57
C ARG A 109 -16.64 -3.73 2.52
N PHE A 110 -16.17 -3.15 1.41
CA PHE A 110 -16.44 -1.77 1.03
C PHE A 110 -17.62 -1.76 0.06
N ALA A 111 -18.69 -1.05 0.42
CA ALA A 111 -19.89 -0.92 -0.42
C ALA A 111 -20.06 0.56 -0.79
N THR A 112 -20.18 0.83 -2.09
CA THR A 112 -20.49 2.16 -2.61
C THR A 112 -21.97 2.23 -2.97
N PHE A 113 -22.56 3.40 -2.75
CA PHE A 113 -23.94 3.67 -3.10
C PHE A 113 -24.01 5.04 -3.76
N ASN A 114 -24.57 5.08 -4.97
CA ASN A 114 -24.79 6.33 -5.69
C ASN A 114 -26.26 6.75 -5.54
N ALA A 115 -26.49 7.85 -4.83
CA ALA A 115 -27.83 8.41 -4.62
C ALA A 115 -28.36 9.20 -5.83
N ALA A 116 -27.50 9.52 -6.81
CA ALA A 116 -27.92 10.31 -7.97
C ALA A 116 -28.82 9.48 -8.90
N GLY A 117 -30.06 9.91 -9.07
CA GLY A 117 -31.01 9.33 -10.03
C GLY A 117 -31.91 8.21 -9.49
N GLN A 118 -31.92 7.94 -8.18
CA GLN A 118 -32.85 6.98 -7.55
C GLN A 118 -34.01 7.71 -6.85
N SER A 119 -35.20 7.10 -6.83
CA SER A 119 -36.32 7.59 -6.02
C SER A 119 -36.06 7.30 -4.53
N GLU A 120 -36.58 8.15 -3.65
CA GLU A 120 -36.42 8.04 -2.20
C GLU A 120 -36.87 6.66 -1.67
N SER A 121 -37.96 6.12 -2.20
CA SER A 121 -38.47 4.78 -1.88
C SER A 121 -37.48 3.64 -2.22
N LEU A 122 -36.79 3.71 -3.36
CA LEU A 122 -35.80 2.70 -3.76
C LEU A 122 -34.50 2.82 -2.96
N LEU A 123 -34.20 4.02 -2.47
CA LEU A 123 -33.03 4.32 -1.65
C LEU A 123 -33.16 3.68 -0.26
N GLU A 124 -34.32 3.80 0.37
CA GLU A 124 -34.62 3.15 1.65
C GLU A 124 -34.57 1.62 1.53
N ASP A 125 -35.21 1.05 0.50
CA ASP A 125 -35.23 -0.39 0.25
C ASP A 125 -33.81 -0.96 0.02
N GLN A 126 -32.89 -0.22 -0.63
CA GLN A 126 -31.51 -0.69 -0.85
C GLN A 126 -30.61 -0.55 0.38
N LEU A 127 -30.80 0.49 1.20
CA LEU A 127 -29.98 0.74 2.38
C LEU A 127 -30.38 -0.12 3.58
N PHE A 128 -31.68 -0.36 3.74
CA PHE A 128 -32.23 -1.02 4.93
C PHE A 128 -32.85 -2.39 4.63
N GLY A 129 -33.15 -2.69 3.36
CA GLY A 129 -33.86 -3.89 2.96
C GLY A 129 -35.36 -3.77 3.24
N HIS A 130 -36.18 -4.29 2.32
CA HIS A 130 -37.62 -4.32 2.50
C HIS A 130 -38.00 -5.24 3.67
N VAL A 131 -38.57 -4.68 4.74
CA VAL A 131 -39.20 -5.48 5.80
C VAL A 131 -40.53 -5.99 5.23
N ARG A 132 -40.62 -7.28 4.89
CA ARG A 132 -41.91 -7.90 4.56
C ARG A 132 -42.87 -7.75 5.75
N GLY A 133 -43.75 -6.75 5.73
CA GLY A 133 -44.87 -6.65 6.69
C GLY A 133 -45.25 -5.25 7.22
N ALA A 134 -45.43 -4.25 6.37
CA ALA A 134 -46.25 -3.07 6.68
C ALA A 134 -47.07 -2.66 5.46
#